data_AF-A0A6P0SX49-F1
#
_entry.id   AF-A0A6P0SX49-F1
#
_cell.length_a   1.000
_cell.length_b   1.000
_cell.length_c   1.000
_cell.angle_alpha   90.00
_cell.angle_beta   90.00
_cell.angle_gamma   90.00
#
_symmetry.space_group_name_H-M   'P 1'
#
loop_
_entity.id
_entity.type
_entity.pdbx_description
1 polymer ?
#
loop_
_entity_poly.entity_id
_entity_poly.type
_entity_poly.pdbx_seq_one_letter_code
_entity_poly.pdbx_strand_id
1 'polypeptide(L)'
;MHPTLALLQQSARSDTDSEVRATAMEQLAQAWQDHRDALRLLQQSARSDLNSRVRLKVLEQLTLGWQNHRDSIILLQEWAQSDPDSDLRDQVIEQLIQGWQDHRDTLALLQEWARSDPDSRLRATTIK
;
A
#
# COMPACT_ATOMS: atom_id res chain seq x y z
N MET A 1 27.25 -4.21 5.99
CA MET A 1 26.30 -4.47 4.90
C MET A 1 25.82 -5.90 5.02
N HIS A 2 24.51 -6.14 5.09
CA HIS A 2 23.95 -7.49 5.04
C HIS A 2 23.80 -7.90 3.56
N PRO A 3 24.56 -8.89 3.04
CA PRO A 3 24.52 -9.26 1.62
C PRO A 3 23.11 -9.66 1.17
N THR A 4 22.33 -10.29 2.05
CA THR A 4 20.92 -10.62 1.80
C THR A 4 20.04 -9.38 1.61
N LEU A 5 20.25 -8.32 2.42
CA LEU A 5 19.49 -7.08 2.29
C LEU A 5 19.75 -6.42 0.93
N ALA A 6 21.02 -6.34 0.52
CA ALA A 6 21.38 -5.73 -0.77
C ALA A 6 20.75 -6.48 -1.96
N LEU A 7 20.75 -7.83 -1.91
CA LEU A 7 20.11 -8.66 -2.92
C LEU A 7 18.60 -8.39 -2.98
N LEU A 8 17.92 -8.39 -1.83
CA LEU A 8 16.49 -8.12 -1.76
C LEU A 8 16.15 -6.73 -2.28
N GLN A 9 16.91 -5.70 -1.91
CA GLN A 9 16.71 -4.34 -2.41
C GLN A 9 16.89 -4.24 -3.93
N GLN A 10 17.84 -4.99 -4.50
CA GLN A 10 18.05 -5.01 -5.95
C GLN A 10 16.90 -5.72 -6.67
N SER A 11 16.50 -6.90 -6.19
CA SER A 11 15.37 -7.66 -6.75
C SER A 11 14.08 -6.83 -6.68
N ALA A 12 13.81 -6.23 -5.53
CA ALA A 12 12.69 -5.33 -5.29
C ALA A 12 12.58 -4.18 -6.31
N ARG A 13 13.72 -3.59 -6.71
CA ARG A 13 13.75 -2.39 -7.58
C ARG A 13 13.61 -2.70 -9.06
N SER A 14 14.18 -3.80 -9.52
CA SER A 14 14.49 -3.95 -10.95
C SER A 14 14.39 -5.36 -11.49
N ASP A 15 13.98 -6.35 -10.70
CA ASP A 15 13.74 -7.67 -11.27
C ASP A 15 12.62 -7.59 -12.31
N THR A 16 12.82 -8.26 -13.44
CA THR A 16 11.84 -8.28 -14.53
C THR A 16 10.59 -9.05 -14.15
N ASP A 17 10.72 -10.05 -13.28
CA ASP A 17 9.63 -10.90 -12.82
C ASP A 17 8.90 -10.23 -11.64
N SER A 18 7.59 -10.02 -11.79
CA SER A 18 6.75 -9.41 -10.75
C SER A 18 6.65 -10.27 -9.49
N GLU A 19 6.67 -11.60 -9.60
CA GLU A 19 6.63 -12.49 -8.44
C GLU A 19 7.92 -12.38 -7.63
N VAL A 20 9.06 -12.23 -8.30
CA VAL A 20 10.35 -11.98 -7.63
C VAL A 20 10.34 -10.63 -6.93
N ARG A 21 9.83 -9.57 -7.59
CA ARG A 21 9.69 -8.25 -6.95
C ARG A 21 8.76 -8.30 -5.73
N ALA A 22 7.59 -8.93 -5.86
CA ALA A 22 6.63 -9.08 -4.76
C ALA A 22 7.23 -9.85 -3.58
N THR A 23 7.91 -10.97 -3.85
CA THR A 23 8.61 -11.76 -2.83
C THR A 23 9.69 -10.94 -2.14
N ALA A 24 10.47 -10.16 -2.90
CA ALA A 24 11.50 -9.30 -2.33
C ALA A 24 10.90 -8.21 -1.42
N MET A 25 9.77 -7.60 -1.81
CA MET A 25 9.06 -6.63 -0.97
C MET A 25 8.55 -7.25 0.33
N GLU A 26 7.97 -8.45 0.24
CA GLU A 26 7.50 -9.19 1.41
C GLU A 26 8.63 -9.47 2.40
N GLN A 27 9.74 -10.01 1.92
CA GLN A 27 10.90 -10.31 2.75
C GLN A 27 11.53 -9.04 3.34
N LEU A 28 11.60 -7.95 2.58
CA LEU A 28 12.05 -6.65 3.08
C LEU A 28 11.15 -6.14 4.20
N ALA A 29 9.83 -6.21 4.01
CA ALA A 29 8.88 -5.75 5.00
C ALA A 29 8.93 -6.58 6.27
N GLN A 30 9.00 -7.91 6.19
CA GLN A 30 8.98 -8.79 7.35
C GLN A 30 10.25 -8.71 8.18
N ALA A 31 11.42 -8.70 7.55
CA ALA A 31 12.70 -8.76 8.26
C ALA A 31 13.28 -7.38 8.63
N TRP A 32 12.73 -6.28 8.08
CA TRP A 32 13.25 -4.92 8.32
C TRP A 32 12.15 -3.88 8.60
N GLN A 33 11.17 -4.24 9.44
CA GLN A 33 10.05 -3.37 9.87
C GLN A 33 10.46 -2.07 10.58
N ASP A 34 11.71 -1.95 11.06
CA ASP A 34 12.20 -0.70 11.68
C ASP A 34 13.17 0.08 10.77
N HIS A 35 13.40 -0.41 9.55
CA HIS A 35 14.40 0.16 8.66
C HIS A 35 13.81 1.15 7.67
N ARG A 36 14.21 2.43 7.77
CA ARG A 36 13.71 3.51 6.91
C ARG A 36 13.88 3.23 5.41
N ASP A 37 14.98 2.59 5.01
CA ASP A 37 15.19 2.26 3.59
C ASP A 37 14.25 1.16 3.09
N ALA A 38 13.81 0.23 3.97
CA ALA A 38 12.83 -0.78 3.59
C ALA A 38 11.46 -0.12 3.36
N LEU A 39 11.03 0.75 4.28
CA LEU A 39 9.81 1.55 4.11
C LEU A 39 9.86 2.40 2.83
N ARG A 40 10.97 3.09 2.57
CA ARG A 40 11.15 3.89 1.36
C ARG A 40 11.00 3.05 0.09
N LEU A 41 11.49 1.81 0.08
CA LEU A 41 11.38 0.92 -1.08
C LEU A 41 9.96 0.42 -1.29
N LEU A 42 9.28 0.03 -0.21
CA LEU A 42 7.85 -0.30 -0.25
C LEU A 42 7.06 0.88 -0.83
N GLN A 43 7.28 2.08 -0.32
CA GLN A 43 6.62 3.30 -0.81
C GLN A 43 6.91 3.65 -2.27
N GLN A 44 8.12 3.37 -2.75
CA GLN A 44 8.48 3.57 -4.16
C GLN A 44 7.75 2.56 -5.05
N SER A 45 7.88 1.28 -4.72
CA SER A 45 7.19 0.20 -5.45
C SER A 45 5.68 0.40 -5.46
N ALA A 46 5.13 0.84 -4.34
CA ALA A 46 3.73 1.16 -4.23
C ALA A 46 3.25 2.20 -5.26
N ARG A 47 4.07 3.20 -5.57
CA ARG A 47 3.70 4.29 -6.49
C ARG A 47 4.02 3.99 -7.95
N SER A 48 5.06 3.21 -8.21
CA SER A 48 5.61 3.08 -9.56
C SER A 48 5.61 1.67 -10.14
N ASP A 49 5.33 0.62 -9.36
CA ASP A 49 5.29 -0.74 -9.91
C ASP A 49 4.10 -0.87 -10.86
N LEU A 50 4.38 -1.31 -12.09
CA LEU A 50 3.38 -1.47 -13.13
C LEU A 50 2.44 -2.65 -12.85
N ASN A 51 2.87 -3.62 -12.05
CA ASN A 51 2.08 -4.80 -11.75
C ASN A 51 1.28 -4.60 -10.45
N SER A 52 -0.05 -4.67 -10.56
CA SER A 52 -0.93 -4.49 -9.39
C SER A 52 -0.78 -5.56 -8.32
N ARG A 53 -0.28 -6.77 -8.65
CA ARG A 53 0.06 -7.79 -7.63
C ARG A 53 1.21 -7.37 -6.74
N VAL A 54 2.21 -6.67 -7.30
CA VAL A 54 3.33 -6.14 -6.49
C VAL A 54 2.80 -5.04 -5.59
N ARG A 55 2.02 -4.09 -6.13
CA ARG A 55 1.40 -3.03 -5.32
C ARG A 55 0.50 -3.60 -4.22
N LEU A 56 -0.30 -4.63 -4.54
CA LEU A 56 -1.12 -5.34 -3.56
C LEU A 56 -0.28 -6.01 -2.47
N LYS A 57 0.82 -6.69 -2.83
CA LYS A 57 1.71 -7.28 -1.81
C LYS A 57 2.27 -6.20 -0.88
N VAL A 58 2.64 -5.03 -1.43
CA VAL A 58 3.08 -3.89 -0.62
C VAL A 58 1.97 -3.39 0.30
N LEU A 59 0.72 -3.32 -0.16
CA LEU A 59 -0.45 -2.98 0.68
C LEU A 59 -0.53 -3.90 1.91
N GLU A 60 -0.54 -5.22 1.68
CA GLU A 60 -0.62 -6.23 2.75
C GLU A 60 0.50 -6.04 3.77
N GLN A 61 1.72 -5.75 3.31
CA GLN A 61 2.85 -5.57 4.22
C GLN A 61 2.78 -4.28 5.04
N LEU A 62 2.29 -3.19 4.43
CA LEU A 62 2.08 -1.93 5.13
C LEU A 62 1.01 -2.06 6.22
N THR A 63 -0.04 -2.84 5.97
CA THR A 63 -1.11 -3.05 6.96
C THR A 63 -0.68 -3.95 8.11
N LEU A 64 0.18 -4.94 7.86
CA LEU A 64 0.68 -5.86 8.89
C LEU A 64 1.77 -5.26 9.80
N GLY A 65 2.70 -4.49 9.24
CA GLY A 65 3.90 -4.05 9.97
C GLY A 65 4.00 -2.54 10.22
N TRP A 66 3.22 -1.73 9.50
CA TRP A 66 3.43 -0.28 9.43
C TRP A 66 2.17 0.53 9.72
N GLN A 67 1.22 -0.05 10.45
CA GLN A 67 -0.09 0.54 10.70
C GLN A 67 -0.02 1.89 11.44
N ASN A 68 0.95 2.02 12.34
CA ASN A 68 1.18 3.22 13.14
C ASN A 68 2.04 4.28 12.43
N HIS A 69 2.54 4.00 11.22
CA HIS A 69 3.35 4.95 10.47
C HIS A 69 2.47 5.92 9.68
N ARG A 70 2.64 7.21 9.94
CA ARG A 70 1.92 8.28 9.24
C ARG A 70 2.09 8.22 7.72
N ASP A 71 3.23 7.77 7.24
CA ASP A 71 3.46 7.70 5.80
C ASP A 71 2.69 6.53 5.14
N SER A 72 2.33 5.50 5.90
CA SER A 72 1.50 4.39 5.42
C SER A 72 0.10 4.90 5.09
N ILE A 73 -0.53 5.66 5.99
CA ILE A 73 -1.89 6.15 5.77
C ILE A 73 -1.98 7.10 4.58
N ILE A 74 -0.98 7.98 4.37
CA ILE A 74 -0.93 8.89 3.22
C ILE A 74 -0.90 8.10 1.91
N LEU A 75 -0.07 7.05 1.86
CA LEU A 75 0.03 6.21 0.67
C LEU A 75 -1.28 5.45 0.38
N LEU A 76 -1.95 4.93 1.41
CA LEU A 76 -3.25 4.28 1.24
C LEU A 76 -4.32 5.26 0.72
N GLN A 77 -4.33 6.50 1.21
CA GLN A 77 -5.24 7.53 0.73
C GLN A 77 -4.98 7.87 -0.76
N GLU A 78 -3.71 8.04 -1.15
CA GLU A 78 -3.31 8.24 -2.55
C GLU A 78 -3.81 7.11 -3.45
N TRP A 79 -3.63 5.86 -3.01
CA TRP A 79 -4.05 4.68 -3.75
C TRP A 79 -5.55 4.56 -3.92
N ALA A 80 -6.32 4.65 -2.84
CA ALA A 80 -7.77 4.57 -2.93
C ALA A 80 -8.37 5.68 -3.83
N GLN A 81 -7.72 6.84 -3.92
CA GLN A 81 -8.15 7.91 -4.82
C GLN A 81 -7.77 7.68 -6.29
N SER A 82 -6.55 7.21 -6.57
CA SER A 82 -5.94 7.38 -7.90
C SER A 82 -5.24 6.15 -8.47
N ASP A 83 -5.22 5.00 -7.79
CA ASP A 83 -4.61 3.80 -8.38
C ASP A 83 -5.39 3.38 -9.65
N PRO A 84 -4.69 3.08 -10.77
CA PRO A 84 -5.35 2.70 -12.01
C PRO A 84 -6.10 1.37 -11.93
N ASP A 85 -5.75 0.50 -10.97
CA ASP A 85 -6.41 -0.78 -10.76
C ASP A 85 -7.59 -0.61 -9.78
N SER A 86 -8.81 -0.78 -10.28
CA SER A 86 -10.03 -0.62 -9.48
C SER A 86 -10.16 -1.63 -8.35
N ASP A 87 -9.66 -2.85 -8.54
CA ASP A 87 -9.75 -3.91 -7.54
C ASP A 87 -8.77 -3.62 -6.40
N LEU A 88 -7.60 -3.06 -6.74
CA LEU A 88 -6.67 -2.55 -5.73
C LEU A 88 -7.26 -1.36 -4.98
N ARG A 89 -7.92 -0.41 -5.65
CA ARG A 89 -8.61 0.70 -4.98
C ARG A 89 -9.63 0.20 -3.96
N ASP A 90 -10.49 -0.75 -4.36
CA ASP A 90 -11.49 -1.36 -3.47
C ASP A 90 -10.83 -2.00 -2.24
N GLN A 91 -9.77 -2.80 -2.43
CA GLN A 91 -9.05 -3.43 -1.33
C GLN A 91 -8.39 -2.41 -0.39
N VAL A 92 -7.82 -1.32 -0.91
CA VAL A 92 -7.23 -0.26 -0.09
C VAL A 92 -8.28 0.43 0.78
N ILE A 93 -9.48 0.67 0.25
CA ILE A 93 -10.58 1.27 1.01
C ILE A 93 -11.04 0.33 2.13
N GLU A 94 -11.18 -0.96 1.84
CA GLU A 94 -11.52 -1.96 2.86
C GLU A 94 -10.47 -1.99 3.97
N GLN A 95 -9.18 -1.90 3.63
CA GLN A 95 -8.11 -1.80 4.61
C GLN A 95 -8.18 -0.50 5.43
N LEU A 96 -8.47 0.64 4.79
CA LEU A 96 -8.66 1.93 5.48
C LEU A 96 -9.82 1.87 6.48
N ILE A 97 -10.93 1.24 6.13
CA ILE A 97 -12.09 1.04 7.02
C ILE A 97 -11.71 0.12 8.19
N GLN A 98 -11.05 -1.01 7.93
CA GLN A 98 -10.74 -2.00 8.96
C GLN A 98 -9.65 -1.53 9.93
N GLY A 99 -8.62 -0.83 9.44
CA GLY A 99 -7.43 -0.51 10.20
C GLY A 99 -7.31 0.95 10.65
N TRP A 100 -8.04 1.88 10.01
CA TRP A 100 -7.85 3.32 10.23
C TRP A 100 -9.15 4.13 10.26
N GLN A 101 -10.32 3.50 10.45
CA GLN A 101 -11.60 4.21 10.53
C GLN A 101 -11.63 5.34 11.57
N ASP A 102 -10.92 5.17 12.70
CA ASP A 102 -10.89 6.17 13.77
C ASP A 102 -9.83 7.26 13.56
N HIS A 103 -8.98 7.11 12.53
CA HIS A 103 -8.03 8.17 12.19
C HIS A 103 -8.78 9.34 11.56
N ARG A 104 -8.69 10.51 12.18
CA ARG A 104 -9.45 11.71 11.78
C ARG A 104 -9.40 12.00 10.28
N ASP A 105 -8.21 11.90 9.70
CA ASP A 105 -8.01 12.19 8.27
C ASP A 105 -8.65 11.12 7.37
N THR A 106 -8.64 9.85 7.78
CA THR A 106 -9.30 8.76 7.05
C THR A 106 -10.80 8.88 7.14
N LEU A 107 -11.35 9.17 8.33
CA LEU A 107 -12.78 9.37 8.50
C LEU A 107 -13.31 10.52 7.62
N ALA A 108 -12.61 11.65 7.58
CA ALA A 108 -13.01 12.80 6.77
C ALA A 108 -13.06 12.44 5.27
N LEU A 109 -12.03 11.73 4.80
CA LEU A 109 -11.89 11.29 3.42
C LEU A 109 -12.95 10.24 3.04
N LEU A 110 -13.20 9.23 3.89
CA LEU A 110 -14.25 8.23 3.67
C LEU A 110 -15.65 8.90 3.58
N GLN A 111 -15.92 9.90 4.44
CA GLN A 111 -17.17 10.66 4.39
C GLN A 111 -17.31 11.51 3.12
N GLU A 112 -16.23 12.13 2.66
CA GLU A 112 -16.21 12.89 1.40
C GLU A 112 -16.49 11.96 0.22
N TRP A 113 -15.80 10.81 0.17
CA TRP A 113 -16.00 9.83 -0.88
C TRP A 113 -17.42 9.30 -0.92
N ALA A 114 -17.98 8.89 0.22
CA ALA A 114 -19.35 8.42 0.33
C ALA A 114 -20.38 9.44 -0.20
N ARG A 115 -20.13 10.75 -0.01
CA ARG A 115 -21.06 11.81 -0.39
C ARG A 115 -20.95 12.23 -1.85
N SER A 116 -19.75 12.29 -2.39
CA SER A 116 -19.51 13.08 -3.61
C SER A 116 -18.48 12.52 -4.58
N ASP A 117 -17.86 11.36 -4.30
CA ASP A 117 -16.91 10.79 -5.26
C ASP A 117 -17.62 10.47 -6.58
N PRO A 118 -17.07 10.78 -7.76
CA PRO A 118 -17.70 10.43 -9.03
C PRO A 118 -17.83 8.92 -9.24
N ASP A 119 -16.93 8.11 -8.67
CA ASP A 119 -16.93 6.65 -8.76
C ASP A 119 -18.02 6.06 -7.86
N SER A 120 -19.11 5.59 -8.47
CA SER A 120 -20.23 5.00 -7.73
C SER A 120 -19.87 3.75 -6.94
N ARG A 121 -18.82 3.02 -7.36
CA ARG A 121 -18.33 1.85 -6.63
C ARG A 121 -17.60 2.30 -5.38
N LEU A 122 -16.76 3.34 -5.48
CA LEU A 122 -16.11 3.96 -4.33
C LEU A 122 -17.13 4.42 -3.28
N ARG A 123 -18.19 5.10 -3.72
CA ARG A 123 -19.31 5.51 -2.84
C ARG A 123 -19.97 4.32 -2.14
N ALA A 124 -20.14 3.20 -2.84
CA ALA A 124 -20.78 2.00 -2.29
C ALA A 124 -19.87 1.25 -1.32
N THR A 125 -18.56 1.14 -1.60
CA THR A 125 -17.58 0.46 -0.75
C THR A 125 -17.35 1.22 0.56
N THR A 126 -17.37 2.55 0.53
CA THR A 126 -17.11 3.41 1.69
C THR A 126 -18.23 3.49 2.74
N ILE A 127 -19.44 3.00 2.43
CA ILE A 127 -20.61 3.01 3.32
C ILE A 127 -20.99 1.62 3.87
N LYS A 128 -20.23 0.58 3.52
CA LYS A 128 -20.40 -0.77 4.05
C LYS A 128 -19.89 -0.86 5.48
#